data_AF-A0A0Q7JQ77-F1
#
_entry.id   AF-A0A0Q7JQ77-F1
#
_cell.length_a   1.000
_cell.length_b   1.000
_cell.length_c   1.000
_cell.angle_alpha   90.00
_cell.angle_beta   90.00
_cell.angle_gamma   90.00
#
_symmetry.space_group_name_H-M   'P 1'
#
loop_
_entity.id
_entity.type
_entity.pdbx_description
1 polymer ?
#
loop_
_entity_poly.entity_id
_entity_poly.type
_entity_poly.pdbx_seq_one_letter_code
_entity_poly.pdbx_strand_id
1 'polypeptide(L)'
;MHLDRIEPHSGGNNGDPNVMEVVRTWLEHPTLIREIGQPAQLQPADLFPTLRVHVYAAMTISAIIELEKGDIIRLTSLSLQLGDEAEIAIPGTVERLGMHILRLTFSRPGYSDLHDAFYFYVKDPSVIQNDQSDIAYMRASGKLVYIPDYKGNRIADFSHAGYMGGGIQLPDVQTQMTIEPGEGDATARIQEAIDAVSQLPLTPEGLRGAVLLKRGTYHLAETLKIAASGVVLRGEGQGEDGTLLYATGATKKNILEIGGARGVELLEDTCTTVTDLYVPSGSNSFHVADARHLQVGDSVIVRRYGNDAWIHEIGMDAIVQRPITGGTKMWSPFELDFDRIIVHMEGNKITVDAPLTNSIELRWGGARVFKYKDPDRIEHVGVENMCIDVEFDPSVTDTQIDDRKGALDPYCADENHTTNFAVLNHVKNAWVRDVTGYHLDHSLVLADYGSKWVTIQDCTVLDMVSIITGGRRYSFHVCGQMILVQRAYTETARHAFVVDKWVTGPNVFLDCKSSTDYNTSEPHHRWSVGGLYDNVKAPIAIQDRIWLGSGHGWAGANYVTWNTEGELTLQQPPTAQNYAIGHVGEMKKGRAPNDYDPRPRKDGYLNALGKHVLPISLYRQQLVDRLNT
;
A
#
# COMPACT_ATOMS: atom_id res chain seq x y z
N MET A 1 -6.45 6.41 27.90
CA MET A 1 -6.40 7.46 28.94
C MET A 1 -4.92 7.58 29.30
N HIS A 2 -4.10 8.57 28.93
CA HIS A 2 -4.24 9.93 28.41
C HIS A 2 -3.68 10.04 26.98
N LEU A 3 -4.38 10.81 26.14
CA LEU A 3 -3.87 11.36 24.88
C LEU A 3 -3.26 12.73 25.24
N ASP A 4 -1.94 12.80 25.36
CA ASP A 4 -1.29 14.11 25.49
C ASP A 4 -1.37 14.85 24.15
N ARG A 5 -1.94 16.04 24.26
CA ARG A 5 -2.14 17.01 23.18
C ARG A 5 -0.79 17.45 22.62
N ILE A 6 -0.48 17.01 21.41
CA ILE A 6 0.46 17.73 20.55
C ILE A 6 -0.32 18.93 20.00
N GLU A 7 0.00 20.13 20.51
CA GLU A 7 -0.54 21.38 19.96
C GLU A 7 -0.07 21.55 18.51
N PRO A 8 -0.93 22.02 17.60
CA PRO A 8 -0.54 22.29 16.23
C PRO A 8 0.41 23.49 16.23
N HIS A 9 1.67 23.27 15.84
CA HIS A 9 2.58 24.34 15.49
C HIS A 9 1.94 25.16 14.35
N SER A 10 1.56 26.40 14.69
CA SER A 10 1.25 27.47 13.76
C SER A 10 2.52 27.87 13.00
N GLY A 11 2.91 27.06 12.03
CA GLY A 11 3.97 27.35 11.08
C GLY A 11 3.38 28.13 9.90
N GLY A 12 3.79 29.39 9.78
CA GLY A 12 3.36 30.30 8.74
C GLY A 12 3.58 29.78 7.32
N ASN A 13 2.77 30.33 6.44
CA ASN A 13 2.86 30.32 4.99
C ASN A 13 4.23 30.88 4.53
N ASN A 14 5.30 30.12 4.69
CA ASN A 14 6.56 30.32 4.00
C ASN A 14 6.54 29.35 2.82
N GLY A 15 5.89 29.77 1.74
CA GLY A 15 6.14 29.16 0.43
C GLY A 15 7.65 29.16 0.22
N ASP A 16 8.24 27.99 0.04
CA ASP A 16 9.59 27.88 -0.48
C ASP A 16 9.59 28.64 -1.82
N PRO A 17 10.35 29.73 -1.98
CA PRO A 17 10.37 30.53 -3.20
C PRO A 17 10.85 29.75 -4.44
N ASN A 18 11.23 28.47 -4.29
CA ASN A 18 11.71 27.60 -5.37
C ASN A 18 10.63 26.83 -6.14
N VAL A 19 9.35 26.85 -5.76
CA VAL A 19 8.28 26.17 -6.55
C VAL A 19 7.47 27.16 -7.40
N MET A 20 8.16 28.12 -8.02
CA MET A 20 7.60 28.77 -9.20
C MET A 20 7.74 27.78 -10.36
N GLU A 21 6.65 27.54 -11.11
CA GLU A 21 6.71 26.77 -12.36
C GLU A 21 7.71 27.45 -13.30
N VAL A 22 8.87 26.83 -13.52
CA VAL A 22 9.95 27.41 -14.35
C VAL A 22 9.86 26.96 -15.81
N VAL A 23 9.13 25.88 -16.06
CA VAL A 23 8.88 25.32 -17.38
C VAL A 23 7.56 24.54 -17.35
N ARG A 24 6.82 24.63 -18.46
CA ARG A 24 5.63 23.83 -18.72
C ARG A 24 5.83 23.02 -19.99
N THR A 25 5.52 21.73 -19.92
CA THR A 25 5.65 20.78 -21.04
C THR A 25 4.35 20.01 -21.26
N TRP A 26 4.00 19.76 -22.51
CA TRP A 26 2.91 18.86 -22.86
C TRP A 26 3.14 18.22 -24.22
N LEU A 27 2.49 17.08 -24.45
CA LEU A 27 2.47 16.41 -25.75
C LEU A 27 1.25 16.83 -26.56
N GLU A 28 1.41 16.91 -27.88
CA GLU A 28 0.34 17.01 -28.86
C GLU A 28 0.41 15.85 -29.84
N HIS A 29 -0.71 15.18 -30.03
CA HIS A 29 -0.89 14.14 -31.03
C HIS A 29 -2.38 13.98 -31.33
N PRO A 30 -2.81 13.73 -32.57
CA PRO A 30 -4.22 13.62 -32.93
C PRO A 30 -4.94 12.47 -32.23
N THR A 31 -4.25 11.37 -31.92
CA THR A 31 -4.86 10.13 -31.40
C THR A 31 -4.32 9.68 -30.04
N LEU A 32 -3.23 10.28 -29.53
CA LEU A 32 -2.66 9.86 -28.25
C LEU A 32 -3.55 10.34 -27.11
N ILE A 33 -4.02 9.39 -26.31
CA ILE A 33 -4.74 9.68 -25.07
C ILE A 33 -3.76 10.29 -24.06
N ARG A 34 -4.11 11.45 -23.53
CA ARG A 34 -3.30 12.25 -22.59
C ARG A 34 -4.05 12.48 -21.27
N GLU A 35 -4.64 11.41 -20.77
CA GLU A 35 -5.39 11.41 -19.51
C GLU A 35 -4.69 10.52 -18.48
N ILE A 36 -4.60 10.99 -17.23
CA ILE A 36 -4.03 10.20 -16.14
C ILE A 36 -4.85 8.92 -15.95
N GLY A 37 -4.15 7.78 -15.86
CA GLY A 37 -4.75 6.47 -15.67
C GLY A 37 -5.27 5.77 -16.94
N GLN A 38 -5.30 6.46 -18.08
CA GLN A 38 -5.72 5.86 -19.35
C GLN A 38 -4.50 5.48 -20.19
N PRO A 39 -4.48 4.29 -20.82
CA PRO A 39 -3.31 3.82 -21.55
C PRO A 39 -2.95 4.75 -22.71
N ALA A 40 -1.71 5.21 -22.75
CA ALA A 40 -1.17 6.03 -23.81
C ALA A 40 -0.57 5.13 -24.90
N GLN A 41 -1.30 4.95 -26.00
CA GLN A 41 -0.94 4.02 -27.07
C GLN A 41 -0.89 4.69 -28.43
N LEU A 42 0.02 4.21 -29.28
CA LEU A 42 0.09 4.51 -30.72
C LEU A 42 0.14 3.22 -31.53
N GLN A 43 -0.19 3.32 -32.81
CA GLN A 43 -0.02 2.24 -33.77
C GLN A 43 1.29 2.39 -34.55
N PRO A 44 1.86 1.29 -35.06
CA PRO A 44 2.95 1.38 -36.04
C PRO A 44 2.57 2.30 -37.21
N ALA A 45 3.54 3.08 -37.69
CA ALA A 45 3.40 4.10 -38.73
C ALA A 45 2.60 5.37 -38.33
N ASP A 46 2.10 5.49 -37.10
CA ASP A 46 1.62 6.77 -36.58
C ASP A 46 2.78 7.78 -36.51
N LEU A 47 2.46 9.09 -36.50
CA LEU A 47 3.46 10.12 -36.25
C LEU A 47 3.93 10.06 -34.79
N PHE A 48 5.15 10.52 -34.53
CA PHE A 48 5.55 10.78 -33.15
C PHE A 48 4.72 11.95 -32.57
N PRO A 49 4.45 11.93 -31.25
CA PRO A 49 3.84 13.08 -30.58
C PRO A 49 4.80 14.27 -30.62
N THR A 50 4.25 15.46 -30.84
CA THR A 50 5.00 16.71 -30.79
C THR A 50 5.12 17.19 -29.34
N LEU A 51 6.33 17.52 -28.90
CA LEU A 51 6.55 18.13 -27.60
C LEU A 51 6.40 19.66 -27.71
N ARG A 52 5.56 20.21 -26.85
CA ARG A 52 5.39 21.64 -26.66
C ARG A 52 6.01 22.08 -25.35
N VAL A 53 6.65 23.24 -25.40
CA VAL A 53 7.31 23.83 -24.23
C VAL A 53 7.00 25.30 -24.13
N HIS A 54 6.73 25.77 -22.91
CA HIS A 54 6.74 27.17 -22.54
C HIS A 54 7.69 27.35 -21.33
N VAL A 55 8.62 28.30 -21.39
CA VAL A 55 9.60 28.52 -20.32
C VAL A 55 9.37 29.82 -19.56
N TYR A 56 9.46 29.77 -18.23
CA TYR A 56 9.35 30.91 -17.32
C TYR A 56 10.72 31.32 -16.73
N ALA A 57 11.80 30.76 -17.28
CA ALA A 57 13.18 31.14 -17.01
C ALA A 57 14.08 30.75 -18.18
N ALA A 58 15.18 31.46 -18.39
CA ALA A 58 16.16 31.08 -19.40
C ALA A 58 16.79 29.72 -19.04
N MET A 59 16.85 28.80 -20.02
CA MET A 59 17.33 27.44 -19.81
C MET A 59 17.76 26.75 -21.11
N THR A 60 18.50 25.66 -20.97
CA THR A 60 18.75 24.70 -22.06
C THR A 60 17.92 23.45 -21.82
N ILE A 61 17.23 23.00 -22.86
CA ILE A 61 16.42 21.78 -22.87
C ILE A 61 17.12 20.76 -23.73
N SER A 62 17.39 19.59 -23.17
CA SER A 62 17.80 18.41 -23.93
C SER A 62 16.74 17.34 -23.84
N ALA A 63 16.53 16.61 -24.93
CA ALA A 63 15.51 15.59 -25.03
C ALA A 63 16.03 14.35 -25.75
N ILE A 64 15.64 13.18 -25.26
CA ILE A 64 15.91 11.89 -25.89
C ILE A 64 14.65 11.03 -25.87
N ILE A 65 14.52 10.13 -26.83
CA ILE A 65 13.56 9.03 -26.76
C ILE A 65 14.34 7.77 -26.43
N GLU A 66 14.04 7.18 -25.28
CA GLU A 66 14.51 5.84 -24.91
C GLU A 66 13.47 4.82 -25.39
N LEU A 67 13.94 3.82 -26.12
CA LEU A 67 13.15 2.71 -26.62
C LEU A 67 13.37 1.46 -25.77
N GLU A 68 12.48 0.48 -25.90
CA GLU A 68 12.67 -0.84 -25.30
C GLU A 68 14.03 -1.43 -25.73
N LYS A 69 14.78 -2.04 -24.78
CA LYS A 69 16.17 -2.53 -24.91
C LYS A 69 17.27 -1.46 -24.88
N GLY A 70 16.94 -0.19 -24.62
CA GLY A 70 17.93 0.86 -24.36
C GLY A 70 18.47 1.57 -25.60
N ASP A 71 17.84 1.37 -26.77
CA ASP A 71 18.12 2.19 -27.95
C ASP A 71 17.69 3.65 -27.69
N ILE A 72 18.50 4.62 -28.12
CA ILE A 72 18.26 6.04 -27.84
C ILE A 72 18.19 6.83 -29.15
N ILE A 73 17.12 7.61 -29.32
CA ILE A 73 17.00 8.65 -30.35
C ILE A 73 17.28 10.00 -29.68
N ARG A 74 18.36 10.66 -30.08
CA ARG A 74 18.71 12.00 -29.55
C ARG A 74 18.01 13.09 -30.33
N LEU A 75 17.38 14.02 -29.62
CA LEU A 75 16.76 15.21 -30.20
C LEU A 75 17.68 16.42 -30.04
N THR A 76 17.49 17.42 -30.90
CA THR A 76 18.27 18.66 -30.85
C THR A 76 18.01 19.40 -29.54
N SER A 77 19.08 19.80 -28.85
CA SER A 77 18.96 20.63 -27.66
C SER A 77 18.61 22.07 -28.04
N LEU A 78 17.76 22.71 -27.24
CA LEU A 78 17.31 24.09 -27.46
C LEU A 78 17.71 24.97 -26.29
N SER A 79 18.24 26.16 -26.56
CA SER A 79 18.44 27.20 -25.55
C SER A 79 17.34 28.23 -25.69
N LEU A 80 16.55 28.42 -24.64
CA LEU A 80 15.36 29.27 -24.61
C LEU A 80 15.54 30.40 -23.59
N GLN A 81 14.98 31.56 -23.90
CA GLN A 81 14.90 32.73 -23.03
C GLN A 81 13.57 32.78 -22.28
N LEU A 82 13.48 33.63 -21.26
CA LEU A 82 12.24 33.85 -20.50
C LEU A 82 11.05 34.18 -21.42
N GLY A 83 9.98 33.41 -21.31
CA GLY A 83 8.73 33.60 -22.06
C GLY A 83 8.71 32.95 -23.44
N ASP A 84 9.80 32.30 -23.86
CA ASP A 84 9.85 31.58 -25.14
C ASP A 84 8.88 30.39 -25.15
N GLU A 85 8.28 30.17 -26.32
CA GLU A 85 7.56 28.94 -26.66
C GLU A 85 8.31 28.19 -27.74
N ALA A 86 8.37 26.87 -27.61
CA ALA A 86 9.06 26.01 -28.55
C ALA A 86 8.24 24.78 -28.91
N GLU A 87 8.41 24.33 -30.15
CA GLU A 87 7.94 23.06 -30.67
C GLU A 87 9.14 22.17 -30.94
N ILE A 88 9.14 20.96 -30.37
CA ILE A 88 10.12 19.93 -30.65
C ILE A 88 9.38 18.79 -31.35
N ALA A 89 9.34 18.86 -32.68
CA ALA A 89 8.82 17.78 -33.52
C ALA A 89 9.87 16.67 -33.65
N ILE A 90 9.43 15.43 -33.48
CA ILE A 90 10.26 14.26 -33.73
C ILE A 90 9.97 13.80 -35.16
N PRO A 91 10.95 13.83 -36.08
CA PRO A 91 10.71 13.52 -37.48
C PRO A 91 10.40 12.02 -37.67
N GLY A 92 9.52 11.74 -38.63
CA GLY A 92 9.18 10.38 -39.05
C GLY A 92 7.99 9.79 -38.31
N THR A 93 7.90 8.47 -38.36
CA THR A 93 6.81 7.66 -37.83
C THR A 93 7.32 6.69 -36.78
N VAL A 94 6.41 6.24 -35.92
CA VAL A 94 6.70 5.30 -34.86
C VAL A 94 6.69 3.88 -35.43
N GLU A 95 7.87 3.33 -35.69
CA GLU A 95 8.03 1.99 -36.30
C GLU A 95 8.40 0.91 -35.28
N ARG A 96 9.01 1.30 -34.16
CA ARG A 96 9.46 0.36 -33.13
C ARG A 96 8.27 0.00 -32.24
N LEU A 97 8.12 -1.29 -31.95
CA LEU A 97 7.13 -1.79 -31.01
C LEU A 97 7.63 -1.60 -29.58
N GLY A 98 6.70 -1.56 -28.62
CA GLY A 98 7.03 -1.52 -27.20
C GLY A 98 7.03 -0.12 -26.59
N MET A 99 7.71 0.00 -25.45
CA MET A 99 7.74 1.22 -24.65
C MET A 99 8.60 2.30 -25.31
N HIS A 100 8.06 3.53 -25.35
CA HIS A 100 8.79 4.74 -25.73
C HIS A 100 8.73 5.74 -24.57
N ILE A 101 9.89 6.25 -24.17
CA ILE A 101 10.02 7.23 -23.09
C ILE A 101 10.71 8.47 -23.63
N LEU A 102 9.96 9.56 -23.82
CA LEU A 102 10.53 10.86 -24.11
C LEU A 102 11.03 11.47 -22.80
N ARG A 103 12.35 11.51 -22.61
CA ARG A 103 13.00 12.09 -21.42
C ARG A 103 13.50 13.48 -21.70
N LEU A 104 13.26 14.38 -20.76
CA LEU A 104 13.61 15.80 -20.82
C LEU A 104 14.55 16.14 -19.67
N THR A 105 15.57 16.95 -19.96
CA THR A 105 16.43 17.56 -18.94
C THR A 105 16.46 19.06 -19.18
N PHE A 106 16.17 19.83 -18.14
CA PHE A 106 16.15 21.29 -18.14
C PHE A 106 17.31 21.81 -17.29
N SER A 107 18.28 22.42 -17.95
CA SER A 107 19.50 22.92 -17.31
C SER A 107 19.48 24.44 -17.20
N ARG A 108 19.79 24.94 -16.00
CA ARG A 108 19.88 26.38 -15.71
C ARG A 108 21.20 26.67 -14.99
N PRO A 109 21.92 27.75 -15.35
CA PRO A 109 23.14 28.11 -14.65
C PRO A 109 22.89 28.32 -13.15
N GLY A 110 23.65 27.61 -12.30
CA GLY A 110 23.58 27.75 -10.83
C GLY A 110 22.47 26.95 -10.14
N TYR A 111 21.69 26.15 -10.87
CA TYR A 111 20.64 25.28 -10.31
C TYR A 111 20.89 23.83 -10.72
N SER A 112 20.41 22.88 -9.91
CA SER A 112 20.34 21.48 -10.32
C SER A 112 19.42 21.32 -11.53
N ASP A 113 19.75 20.34 -12.38
CA ASP A 113 18.90 19.98 -13.51
C ASP A 113 17.53 19.51 -13.01
N LEU A 114 16.49 19.93 -13.73
CA LEU A 114 15.14 19.39 -13.58
C LEU A 114 14.91 18.33 -14.66
N HIS A 115 14.05 17.36 -14.36
CA HIS A 115 13.74 16.27 -15.27
C HIS A 115 12.23 16.13 -15.48
N ASP A 116 11.83 15.70 -16.67
CA ASP A 116 10.45 15.28 -16.92
C ASP A 116 10.45 14.14 -17.94
N ALA A 117 9.34 13.40 -18.00
CA ALA A 117 9.17 12.35 -18.98
C ALA A 117 7.72 12.23 -19.46
N PHE A 118 7.59 11.79 -20.70
CA PHE A 118 6.33 11.34 -21.28
C PHE A 118 6.49 9.92 -21.83
N TYR A 119 5.40 9.16 -21.78
CA TYR A 119 5.40 7.73 -22.09
C TYR A 119 4.33 7.44 -23.13
N PHE A 120 4.60 6.49 -24.02
CA PHE A 120 3.58 5.86 -24.85
C PHE A 120 4.04 4.47 -25.25
N TYR A 121 3.08 3.59 -25.54
CA TYR A 121 3.33 2.22 -25.91
C TYR A 121 2.85 1.94 -27.33
N VAL A 122 3.70 1.29 -28.13
CA VAL A 122 3.35 0.90 -29.50
C VAL A 122 3.02 -0.57 -29.50
N LYS A 123 1.73 -0.88 -29.56
CA LYS A 123 1.26 -2.26 -29.50
C LYS A 123 1.52 -2.96 -30.83
N ASP A 124 1.91 -4.23 -30.74
CA ASP A 124 1.96 -5.10 -31.91
C ASP A 124 0.54 -5.43 -32.36
N PRO A 125 0.10 -5.00 -33.56
CA PRO A 125 -1.26 -5.24 -34.03
C PRO A 125 -1.56 -6.72 -34.28
N SER A 126 -0.53 -7.59 -34.35
CA SER A 126 -0.69 -9.04 -34.51
C SER A 126 -0.93 -9.79 -33.20
N VAL A 127 -0.76 -9.13 -32.04
CA VAL A 127 -0.92 -9.76 -30.73
C VAL A 127 -2.39 -9.79 -30.33
N ILE A 128 -3.00 -10.97 -30.46
CA ILE A 128 -4.35 -11.26 -29.96
C ILE A 128 -4.26 -11.66 -28.49
N GLN A 129 -4.77 -10.82 -27.60
CA GLN A 129 -4.78 -11.03 -26.14
C GLN A 129 -6.06 -11.73 -25.70
N ASN A 130 -6.33 -12.91 -26.26
CA ASN A 130 -7.45 -13.71 -25.77
C ASN A 130 -7.18 -14.09 -24.31
N ASP A 131 -8.13 -13.74 -23.44
CA ASP A 131 -8.13 -14.05 -22.00
C ASP A 131 -7.02 -13.38 -21.19
N GLN A 132 -6.49 -12.24 -21.62
CA GLN A 132 -5.54 -11.42 -20.87
C GLN A 132 -6.05 -9.97 -20.76
N SER A 133 -5.39 -9.15 -19.93
CA SER A 133 -5.71 -7.73 -19.86
C SER A 133 -5.10 -6.93 -21.00
N ASP A 134 -5.76 -5.85 -21.41
CA ASP A 134 -5.25 -4.94 -22.44
C ASP A 134 -4.06 -4.09 -21.97
N ILE A 135 -3.89 -3.90 -20.66
CA ILE A 135 -2.87 -3.01 -20.07
C ILE A 135 -1.82 -3.73 -19.22
N ALA A 136 -2.05 -5.01 -18.90
CA ALA A 136 -1.11 -5.86 -18.16
C ALA A 136 -1.20 -7.31 -18.63
N TYR A 137 -0.27 -7.72 -19.49
CA TYR A 137 -0.36 -9.02 -20.17
C TYR A 137 1.00 -9.69 -20.31
N MET A 138 0.97 -11.00 -20.53
CA MET A 138 2.13 -11.83 -20.79
C MET A 138 2.62 -11.64 -22.22
N ARG A 139 3.89 -11.26 -22.39
CA ARG A 139 4.57 -11.38 -23.69
C ARG A 139 4.99 -12.83 -23.92
N ALA A 140 5.34 -13.16 -25.17
CA ALA A 140 5.80 -14.51 -25.56
C ALA A 140 7.02 -15.01 -24.75
N SER A 141 7.81 -14.11 -24.15
CA SER A 141 8.92 -14.49 -23.27
C SER A 141 8.48 -14.96 -21.87
N GLY A 142 7.19 -14.93 -21.54
CA GLY A 142 6.70 -15.25 -20.20
C GLY A 142 6.88 -14.15 -19.15
N LYS A 143 7.09 -12.88 -19.53
CA LYS A 143 7.09 -11.74 -18.60
C LYS A 143 5.87 -10.85 -18.79
N LEU A 144 5.48 -10.12 -17.75
CA LEU A 144 4.45 -9.09 -17.83
C LEU A 144 4.94 -7.85 -18.58
N VAL A 145 4.02 -7.27 -19.34
CA VAL A 145 4.14 -5.96 -19.98
C VAL A 145 3.08 -5.06 -19.38
N TYR A 146 3.47 -3.85 -19.00
CA TYR A 146 2.58 -2.82 -18.46
C TYR A 146 2.46 -1.66 -19.44
N ILE A 147 1.23 -1.32 -19.81
CA ILE A 147 0.94 -0.16 -20.65
C ILE A 147 0.67 1.04 -19.75
N PRO A 148 1.51 2.08 -19.78
CA PRO A 148 1.35 3.24 -18.91
C PRO A 148 0.38 4.25 -19.51
N ASP A 149 -0.02 5.22 -18.70
CA ASP A 149 -0.53 6.49 -19.21
C ASP A 149 0.58 7.39 -19.76
N TYR A 150 0.21 8.56 -20.27
CA TYR A 150 1.15 9.47 -20.93
C TYR A 150 2.21 10.08 -20.00
N LYS A 151 2.00 10.02 -18.68
CA LYS A 151 2.96 10.44 -17.64
C LYS A 151 3.69 9.26 -17.01
N GLY A 152 3.43 8.04 -17.46
CA GLY A 152 4.14 6.84 -17.06
C GLY A 152 3.49 6.07 -15.92
N ASN A 153 2.33 6.51 -15.40
CA ASN A 153 1.65 5.78 -14.34
C ASN A 153 1.17 4.44 -14.87
N ARG A 154 1.34 3.41 -14.05
CA ARG A 154 1.03 2.04 -14.41
C ARG A 154 0.75 1.21 -13.17
N ILE A 155 0.21 0.02 -13.38
CA ILE A 155 0.12 -1.01 -12.35
C ILE A 155 1.50 -1.22 -11.73
N ALA A 156 1.60 -1.06 -10.41
CA ALA A 156 2.83 -1.20 -9.67
C ALA A 156 3.28 -2.67 -9.59
N ASP A 157 4.58 -2.89 -9.39
CA ASP A 157 5.11 -4.19 -9.00
C ASP A 157 4.83 -4.45 -7.50
N PHE A 158 3.95 -5.41 -7.21
CA PHE A 158 3.56 -5.78 -5.85
C PHE A 158 4.42 -6.90 -5.27
N SER A 159 5.34 -7.50 -6.05
CA SER A 159 6.11 -8.68 -5.65
C SER A 159 7.08 -8.46 -4.49
N HIS A 160 7.25 -7.21 -4.06
CA HIS A 160 8.05 -6.81 -2.91
C HIS A 160 7.31 -6.94 -1.56
N ALA A 161 6.02 -7.27 -1.56
CA ALA A 161 5.25 -7.51 -0.35
C ALA A 161 5.52 -8.89 0.24
N GLY A 162 5.62 -8.95 1.57
CA GLY A 162 5.87 -10.15 2.36
C GLY A 162 7.24 -10.19 3.03
N TYR A 163 7.43 -11.22 3.87
CA TYR A 163 8.66 -11.52 4.59
C TYR A 163 9.91 -11.39 3.69
N MET A 164 10.91 -10.64 4.16
CA MET A 164 12.18 -10.41 3.46
C MET A 164 12.01 -9.82 2.05
N GLY A 165 10.96 -9.04 1.81
CA GLY A 165 10.67 -8.44 0.51
C GLY A 165 9.95 -9.37 -0.46
N GLY A 166 9.26 -10.41 0.04
CA GLY A 166 8.46 -11.35 -0.76
C GLY A 166 9.29 -12.40 -1.51
N GLY A 167 8.69 -13.57 -1.75
CA GLY A 167 9.32 -14.70 -2.45
C GLY A 167 10.33 -15.51 -1.65
N ILE A 168 10.50 -15.19 -0.36
CA ILE A 168 11.31 -15.97 0.56
C ILE A 168 10.41 -16.86 1.40
N GLN A 169 10.76 -18.14 1.50
CA GLN A 169 10.07 -19.10 2.34
C GLN A 169 10.21 -18.71 3.81
N LEU A 170 9.11 -18.76 4.58
CA LEU A 170 9.15 -18.54 6.02
C LEU A 170 10.01 -19.62 6.70
N PRO A 171 10.94 -19.25 7.59
CA PRO A 171 11.87 -20.20 8.19
C PRO A 171 11.15 -21.19 9.12
N ASP A 172 11.73 -22.38 9.29
CA ASP A 172 11.41 -23.26 10.41
C ASP A 172 12.45 -23.05 11.51
N VAL A 173 12.03 -22.45 12.62
CA VAL A 173 12.91 -22.00 13.69
C VAL A 173 13.04 -23.08 14.75
N GLN A 174 14.27 -23.38 15.17
CA GLN A 174 14.52 -24.40 16.18
C GLN A 174 13.91 -24.01 17.54
N THR A 175 13.20 -24.95 18.16
CA THR A 175 12.68 -24.80 19.52
C THR A 175 13.82 -24.76 20.54
N GLN A 176 13.82 -23.71 21.37
CA GLN A 176 14.79 -23.52 22.46
C GLN A 176 14.12 -23.70 23.84
N MET A 177 12.82 -23.42 23.93
CA MET A 177 12.04 -23.64 25.15
C MET A 177 10.71 -24.29 24.83
N THR A 178 10.26 -25.16 25.73
CA THR A 178 8.96 -25.85 25.63
C THR A 178 8.16 -25.59 26.88
N ILE A 179 6.91 -25.17 26.73
CA ILE A 179 5.98 -24.88 27.82
C ILE A 179 4.80 -25.84 27.69
N GLU A 180 4.56 -26.63 28.73
CA GLU A 180 3.38 -27.49 28.83
C GLU A 180 2.14 -26.69 29.29
N PRO A 181 0.92 -27.07 28.91
CA PRO A 181 -0.28 -26.48 29.49
C PRO A 181 -0.32 -26.73 31.01
N GLY A 182 -1.02 -25.87 31.75
CA GLY A 182 -1.13 -26.00 33.20
C GLY A 182 -2.36 -25.27 33.73
N GLU A 183 -2.64 -25.45 35.02
CA GLU A 183 -3.75 -24.75 35.68
C GLU A 183 -3.42 -23.27 35.91
N GLY A 184 -4.45 -22.43 35.85
CA GLY A 184 -4.35 -21.00 36.13
C GLY A 184 -3.81 -20.15 34.97
N ASP A 185 -3.50 -18.90 35.28
CA ASP A 185 -2.96 -17.93 34.30
C ASP A 185 -1.53 -18.31 33.88
N ALA A 186 -1.34 -18.47 32.58
CA ALA A 186 -0.06 -18.83 31.96
C ALA A 186 0.77 -17.62 31.54
N THR A 187 0.25 -16.39 31.65
CA THR A 187 0.88 -15.19 31.08
C THR A 187 2.33 -15.01 31.51
N ALA A 188 2.59 -14.99 32.83
CA ALA A 188 3.94 -14.80 33.36
C ALA A 188 4.91 -15.91 32.91
N ARG A 189 4.45 -17.17 32.92
CA ARG A 189 5.26 -18.32 32.54
C ARG A 189 5.64 -18.33 31.06
N ILE A 190 4.72 -17.90 30.19
CA ILE A 190 5.00 -17.77 28.75
C ILE A 190 5.91 -16.55 28.50
N GLN A 191 5.68 -15.43 29.19
CA GLN A 191 6.54 -14.25 29.07
C GLN A 191 7.98 -14.54 29.50
N GLU A 192 8.18 -15.24 30.61
CA GLU A 192 9.51 -15.66 31.08
C GLU A 192 10.25 -16.51 30.02
N ALA A 193 9.53 -17.38 29.31
CA ALA A 193 10.10 -18.18 28.23
C ALA A 193 10.49 -17.32 27.02
N ILE A 194 9.64 -16.37 26.63
CA ILE A 194 9.95 -15.39 25.58
C ILE A 194 11.19 -14.58 25.96
N ASP A 195 11.23 -14.06 27.18
CA ASP A 195 12.33 -13.23 27.70
C ASP A 195 13.64 -14.03 27.71
N ALA A 196 13.60 -15.29 28.12
CA ALA A 196 14.78 -16.13 28.16
C ALA A 196 15.29 -16.51 26.76
N VAL A 197 14.41 -16.81 25.80
CA VAL A 197 14.81 -16.97 24.38
C VAL A 197 15.36 -15.66 23.82
N SER A 198 14.81 -14.52 24.23
CA SER A 198 15.29 -13.18 23.84
C SER A 198 16.71 -12.88 24.32
N GLN A 199 17.25 -13.61 25.31
CA GLN A 199 18.64 -13.48 25.76
C GLN A 199 19.63 -14.39 25.02
N LEU A 200 19.16 -15.37 24.23
CA LEU A 200 20.04 -16.27 23.47
C LEU A 200 20.77 -15.53 22.34
N PRO A 201 22.02 -15.87 22.00
CA PRO A 201 22.72 -15.21 20.91
C PRO A 201 21.98 -15.35 19.57
N LEU A 202 22.02 -14.31 18.74
CA LEU A 202 21.51 -14.38 17.37
C LEU A 202 22.38 -15.32 16.53
N THR A 203 21.74 -16.18 15.73
CA THR A 203 22.39 -16.93 14.66
C THR A 203 22.75 -16.00 13.49
N PRO A 204 23.59 -16.42 12.53
CA PRO A 204 23.87 -15.64 11.32
C PRO A 204 22.61 -15.27 10.52
N GLU A 205 21.56 -16.07 10.62
CA GLU A 205 20.25 -15.85 9.98
C GLU A 205 19.36 -14.87 10.77
N GLY A 206 19.85 -14.31 11.87
CA GLY A 206 19.11 -13.34 12.69
C GLY A 206 18.07 -13.96 13.62
N LEU A 207 18.18 -15.26 13.93
CA LEU A 207 17.24 -15.99 14.79
C LEU A 207 17.84 -16.27 16.17
N ARG A 208 17.02 -16.31 17.22
CA ARG A 208 17.38 -16.78 18.57
C ARG A 208 16.76 -18.14 18.84
N GLY A 209 15.51 -18.33 18.42
CA GLY A 209 14.80 -19.59 18.58
C GLY A 209 13.30 -19.44 18.77
N ALA A 210 12.63 -20.59 18.87
CA ALA A 210 11.20 -20.65 19.14
C ALA A 210 10.92 -21.05 20.60
N VAL A 211 9.93 -20.39 21.19
CA VAL A 211 9.18 -20.87 22.35
C VAL A 211 8.03 -21.73 21.82
N LEU A 212 8.08 -23.03 22.11
CA LEU A 212 7.03 -23.98 21.76
C LEU A 212 6.05 -24.11 22.92
N LEU A 213 4.79 -23.74 22.68
CA LEU A 213 3.65 -24.07 23.52
C LEU A 213 3.12 -25.42 23.03
N LYS A 214 3.09 -26.41 23.90
CA LYS A 214 2.51 -27.71 23.59
C LYS A 214 1.00 -27.60 23.37
N ARG A 215 0.39 -28.59 22.73
CA ARG A 215 -1.07 -28.66 22.61
C ARG A 215 -1.76 -28.59 23.99
N GLY A 216 -2.90 -27.93 24.05
CA GLY A 216 -3.65 -27.67 25.29
C GLY A 216 -3.99 -26.19 25.47
N THR A 217 -4.66 -25.89 26.58
CA THR A 217 -5.20 -24.56 26.87
C THR A 217 -4.28 -23.76 27.79
N TYR A 218 -4.04 -22.49 27.44
CA TYR A 218 -3.29 -21.52 28.22
C TYR A 218 -4.19 -20.31 28.49
N HIS A 219 -4.60 -20.12 29.74
CA HIS A 219 -5.38 -18.94 30.13
C HIS A 219 -4.45 -17.73 30.20
N LEU A 220 -4.85 -16.59 29.62
CA LEU A 220 -4.05 -15.37 29.58
C LEU A 220 -4.81 -14.18 30.16
N ALA A 221 -4.46 -13.80 31.39
CA ALA A 221 -5.04 -12.62 32.03
C ALA A 221 -4.40 -11.29 31.57
N GLU A 222 -3.18 -11.32 31.03
CA GLU A 222 -2.42 -10.12 30.65
C GLU A 222 -1.84 -10.24 29.21
N THR A 223 -1.25 -9.16 28.71
CA THR A 223 -0.62 -9.09 27.39
C THR A 223 0.79 -9.71 27.39
N LEU A 224 1.08 -10.55 26.38
CA LEU A 224 2.42 -11.04 26.07
C LEU A 224 3.17 -10.06 25.17
N LYS A 225 4.50 -10.01 25.30
CA LYS A 225 5.38 -9.10 24.54
C LYS A 225 6.55 -9.83 23.91
N ILE A 226 6.78 -9.59 22.62
CA ILE A 226 8.02 -9.95 21.92
C ILE A 226 8.71 -8.66 21.48
N ALA A 227 9.79 -8.31 22.18
CA ALA A 227 10.51 -7.04 22.00
C ALA A 227 11.97 -7.23 21.52
N ALA A 228 12.32 -8.44 21.08
CA ALA A 228 13.66 -8.77 20.58
C ALA A 228 13.58 -9.48 19.22
N SER A 229 14.56 -9.20 18.36
CA SER A 229 14.72 -9.90 17.08
C SER A 229 14.96 -11.39 17.26
N GLY A 230 14.51 -12.18 16.28
CA GLY A 230 14.82 -13.59 16.16
C GLY A 230 13.98 -14.53 17.03
N VAL A 231 12.89 -14.04 17.63
CA VAL A 231 12.06 -14.82 18.55
C VAL A 231 10.79 -15.29 17.86
N VAL A 232 10.43 -16.55 18.05
CA VAL A 232 9.18 -17.13 17.53
C VAL A 232 8.33 -17.69 18.67
N LEU A 233 7.04 -17.38 18.68
CA LEU A 233 6.06 -18.05 19.53
C LEU A 233 5.28 -19.06 18.69
N ARG A 234 5.38 -20.34 19.03
CA ARG A 234 4.85 -21.46 18.25
C ARG A 234 3.94 -22.33 19.10
N GLY A 235 2.77 -22.71 18.57
CA GLY A 235 1.93 -23.78 19.11
C GLY A 235 2.04 -25.11 18.34
N GLU A 236 1.15 -26.05 18.65
CA GLU A 236 1.05 -27.37 18.00
C GLU A 236 -0.28 -27.57 17.22
N GLY A 237 -0.75 -26.52 16.55
CA GLY A 237 -1.88 -26.56 15.63
C GLY A 237 -2.92 -25.49 15.92
N GLN A 238 -3.62 -25.05 14.86
CA GLN A 238 -4.64 -24.00 14.92
C GLN A 238 -6.09 -24.49 15.03
N GLY A 239 -6.31 -25.80 15.13
CA GLY A 239 -7.64 -26.38 15.35
C GLY A 239 -7.94 -26.61 16.84
N GLU A 240 -9.13 -27.15 17.13
CA GLU A 240 -9.63 -27.41 18.50
C GLU A 240 -8.70 -28.32 19.33
N ASP A 241 -8.04 -29.30 18.70
CA ASP A 241 -7.11 -30.23 19.37
C ASP A 241 -5.65 -29.70 19.46
N GLY A 242 -5.44 -28.44 19.07
CA GLY A 242 -4.14 -27.78 18.98
C GLY A 242 -3.72 -27.05 20.26
N THR A 243 -2.99 -25.95 20.09
CA THR A 243 -2.63 -25.04 21.18
C THR A 243 -3.65 -23.92 21.23
N LEU A 244 -4.33 -23.75 22.36
CA LEU A 244 -5.32 -22.70 22.58
C LEU A 244 -4.78 -21.64 23.55
N LEU A 245 -4.69 -20.39 23.08
CA LEU A 245 -4.54 -19.22 23.95
C LEU A 245 -5.94 -18.68 24.28
N TYR A 246 -6.36 -18.86 25.52
CA TYR A 246 -7.66 -18.42 26.00
C TYR A 246 -7.52 -17.11 26.80
N ALA A 247 -7.85 -15.98 26.17
CA ALA A 247 -7.74 -14.67 26.81
C ALA A 247 -8.88 -14.46 27.81
N THR A 248 -8.54 -14.26 29.08
CA THR A 248 -9.51 -14.09 30.16
C THR A 248 -9.67 -12.62 30.57
N GLY A 249 -10.78 -12.33 31.25
CA GLY A 249 -11.04 -11.05 31.89
C GLY A 249 -11.77 -10.03 31.00
N ALA A 250 -12.37 -9.05 31.66
CA ALA A 250 -13.33 -8.12 31.04
C ALA A 250 -12.70 -6.81 30.50
N THR A 251 -11.39 -6.78 30.27
CA THR A 251 -10.66 -5.56 29.91
C THR A 251 -10.19 -5.59 28.47
N LYS A 252 -10.38 -4.47 27.75
CA LYS A 252 -9.79 -4.28 26.43
C LYS A 252 -8.27 -4.30 26.50
N LYS A 253 -7.66 -5.23 25.78
CA LYS A 253 -6.21 -5.43 25.66
C LYS A 253 -5.88 -6.06 24.31
N ASN A 254 -4.59 -6.13 24.01
CA ASN A 254 -4.05 -7.01 22.98
C ASN A 254 -3.55 -8.29 23.67
N ILE A 255 -3.69 -9.45 23.03
CA ILE A 255 -3.11 -10.68 23.58
C ILE A 255 -1.60 -10.67 23.42
N LEU A 256 -1.11 -10.21 22.26
CA LEU A 256 0.29 -10.22 21.90
C LEU A 256 0.71 -8.90 21.23
N GLU A 257 1.72 -8.26 21.82
CA GLU A 257 2.38 -7.07 21.27
C GLU A 257 3.77 -7.45 20.76
N ILE A 258 4.03 -7.18 19.49
CA ILE A 258 5.29 -7.50 18.82
C ILE A 258 5.89 -6.21 18.29
N GLY A 259 7.03 -5.82 18.84
CA GLY A 259 7.64 -4.59 18.39
C GLY A 259 8.84 -4.09 19.16
N GLY A 260 9.64 -3.30 18.45
CA GLY A 260 10.70 -2.50 19.00
C GLY A 260 10.20 -1.30 19.82
N ALA A 261 11.13 -0.68 20.55
CA ALA A 261 10.80 0.46 21.43
C ALA A 261 10.46 1.75 20.66
N ARG A 262 10.99 1.95 19.45
CA ARG A 262 10.74 3.14 18.63
C ARG A 262 10.92 2.86 17.14
N GLY A 263 10.39 3.77 16.32
CA GLY A 263 10.56 3.78 14.87
C GLY A 263 11.90 4.35 14.40
N VAL A 264 11.99 4.59 13.09
CA VAL A 264 13.19 5.11 12.44
C VAL A 264 13.51 6.56 12.84
N GLU A 265 14.79 6.90 12.86
CA GLU A 265 15.29 8.25 13.10
C GLU A 265 15.87 8.82 11.79
N LEU A 266 15.25 9.88 11.25
CA LEU A 266 15.73 10.53 10.03
C LEU A 266 17.07 11.24 10.25
N LEU A 267 17.95 11.15 9.26
CA LEU A 267 19.21 11.88 9.20
C LEU A 267 19.00 13.13 8.36
N GLU A 268 18.56 14.21 9.00
CA GLU A 268 18.18 15.47 8.34
C GLU A 268 19.29 16.09 7.49
N ASP A 269 20.55 15.89 7.85
CA ASP A 269 21.73 16.35 7.12
C ASP A 269 21.96 15.63 5.78
N THR A 270 21.28 14.50 5.57
CA THR A 270 21.32 13.73 4.31
C THR A 270 20.19 14.11 3.34
N CYS A 271 19.31 15.03 3.75
CA CYS A 271 18.16 15.44 2.97
C CYS A 271 18.54 15.95 1.58
N THR A 272 17.89 15.40 0.56
CA THR A 272 18.01 15.88 -0.83
C THR A 272 16.64 15.90 -1.51
N THR A 273 16.40 16.87 -2.38
CA THR A 273 15.10 17.09 -3.04
C THR A 273 15.04 16.30 -4.35
N VAL A 274 13.88 15.72 -4.67
CA VAL A 274 13.61 15.11 -5.98
C VAL A 274 13.46 16.20 -7.05
N THR A 275 14.17 16.07 -8.17
CA THR A 275 14.21 17.08 -9.24
C THR A 275 13.36 16.75 -10.47
N ASP A 276 12.69 15.59 -10.48
CA ASP A 276 11.67 15.30 -11.49
C ASP A 276 10.41 16.16 -11.25
N LEU A 277 9.92 16.81 -12.31
CA LEU A 277 8.62 17.48 -12.32
C LEU A 277 7.49 16.48 -12.04
N TYR A 278 7.67 15.23 -12.50
CA TYR A 278 6.75 14.13 -12.34
C TYR A 278 7.50 12.79 -12.19
N VAL A 279 7.37 12.12 -11.05
CA VAL A 279 7.73 10.71 -10.89
C VAL A 279 6.44 9.89 -10.98
N PRO A 280 6.32 8.93 -11.93
CA PRO A 280 5.11 8.15 -12.07
C PRO A 280 4.84 7.20 -10.92
N SER A 281 3.56 6.99 -10.61
CA SER A 281 3.11 5.89 -9.77
C SER A 281 3.50 4.56 -10.41
N GLY A 282 4.13 3.68 -9.64
CA GLY A 282 4.75 2.44 -10.13
C GLY A 282 6.19 2.60 -10.62
N SER A 283 6.80 3.80 -10.51
CA SER A 283 8.24 3.99 -10.74
C SER A 283 9.04 3.63 -9.49
N ASN A 284 10.25 3.11 -9.69
CA ASN A 284 11.25 2.91 -8.65
C ASN A 284 12.51 3.75 -8.90
N SER A 285 12.51 4.66 -9.88
CA SER A 285 13.68 5.49 -10.18
C SER A 285 13.29 6.94 -10.45
N PHE A 286 14.13 7.84 -9.97
CA PHE A 286 13.96 9.29 -10.00
C PHE A 286 15.31 9.98 -9.72
N HIS A 287 15.38 11.27 -9.97
CA HIS A 287 16.55 12.13 -9.83
C HIS A 287 16.46 12.94 -8.54
N VAL A 288 17.61 13.11 -7.89
CA VAL A 288 17.76 13.98 -6.72
C VAL A 288 18.70 15.14 -7.03
N ALA A 289 18.56 16.26 -6.32
CA ALA A 289 19.39 17.44 -6.54
C ALA A 289 20.87 17.18 -6.26
N ASP A 290 21.14 16.35 -5.24
CA ASP A 290 22.48 15.98 -4.80
C ASP A 290 22.49 14.61 -4.15
N ALA A 291 23.23 13.66 -4.73
CA ALA A 291 23.34 12.30 -4.24
C ALA A 291 24.62 12.03 -3.42
N ARG A 292 25.45 13.04 -3.10
CA ARG A 292 26.78 12.82 -2.48
C ARG A 292 26.76 12.12 -1.12
N HIS A 293 25.64 12.21 -0.41
CA HIS A 293 25.45 11.60 0.92
C HIS A 293 24.75 10.24 0.85
N LEU A 294 24.37 9.81 -0.35
CA LEU A 294 23.66 8.57 -0.64
C LEU A 294 24.62 7.55 -1.26
N GLN A 295 24.39 6.28 -0.99
CA GLN A 295 25.05 5.16 -1.64
C GLN A 295 24.08 3.98 -1.78
N VAL A 296 24.40 3.06 -2.70
CA VAL A 296 23.70 1.78 -2.81
C VAL A 296 23.78 1.02 -1.48
N GLY A 297 22.65 0.48 -1.03
CA GLY A 297 22.49 -0.19 0.26
C GLY A 297 21.97 0.72 1.38
N ASP A 298 21.92 2.04 1.19
CA ASP A 298 21.33 2.93 2.20
C ASP A 298 19.81 2.71 2.30
N SER A 299 19.30 2.61 3.53
CA SER A 299 17.88 2.73 3.82
C SER A 299 17.46 4.20 3.84
N VAL A 300 16.37 4.51 3.13
CA VAL A 300 15.86 5.86 2.96
C VAL A 300 14.35 5.95 3.14
N ILE A 301 13.89 7.10 3.64
CA ILE A 301 12.50 7.53 3.48
C ILE A 301 12.43 8.44 2.27
N VAL A 302 11.61 8.06 1.29
CA VAL A 302 11.18 8.97 0.23
C VAL A 302 9.87 9.60 0.69
N ARG A 303 9.93 10.84 1.15
CA ARG A 303 8.78 11.59 1.67
C ARG A 303 8.14 12.41 0.55
N ARG A 304 6.92 12.05 0.17
CA ARG A 304 6.11 12.79 -0.80
C ARG A 304 5.23 13.80 -0.06
N TYR A 305 5.34 15.07 -0.45
CA TYR A 305 4.53 16.14 0.12
C TYR A 305 3.23 16.33 -0.68
N GLY A 306 2.15 16.68 0.00
CA GLY A 306 0.92 17.18 -0.60
C GLY A 306 0.58 18.55 -0.05
N ASN A 307 0.36 19.54 -0.92
CA ASN A 307 0.00 20.91 -0.55
C ASN A 307 -1.52 21.18 -0.66
N ASP A 308 -1.95 22.38 -0.27
CA ASP A 308 -3.37 22.78 -0.32
C ASP A 308 -3.95 22.68 -1.73
N ALA A 309 -3.17 23.04 -2.76
CA ALA A 309 -3.60 22.95 -4.15
C ALA A 309 -3.91 21.50 -4.57
N TRP A 310 -3.14 20.53 -4.08
CA TRP A 310 -3.44 19.12 -4.29
C TRP A 310 -4.70 18.68 -3.54
N ILE A 311 -4.85 19.07 -2.27
CA ILE A 311 -6.06 18.75 -1.49
C ILE A 311 -7.32 19.32 -2.17
N HIS A 312 -7.21 20.52 -2.73
CA HIS A 312 -8.25 21.15 -3.54
C HIS A 312 -8.53 20.38 -4.84
N GLU A 313 -7.50 19.99 -5.58
CA GLU A 313 -7.63 19.22 -6.83
C GLU A 313 -8.38 17.89 -6.62
N ILE A 314 -8.15 17.22 -5.49
CA ILE A 314 -8.88 16.01 -5.14
C ILE A 314 -10.23 16.27 -4.45
N GLY A 315 -10.59 17.53 -4.22
CA GLY A 315 -11.86 17.99 -3.65
C GLY A 315 -12.04 17.71 -2.16
N MET A 316 -10.96 17.41 -1.43
CA MET A 316 -11.00 16.97 -0.04
C MET A 316 -10.97 18.14 0.97
N ASP A 317 -10.79 19.36 0.48
CA ASP A 317 -11.08 20.61 1.19
C ASP A 317 -12.57 21.01 1.13
N ALA A 318 -13.37 20.28 0.33
CA ALA A 318 -14.78 20.57 0.07
C ALA A 318 -15.67 19.32 0.19
N ILE A 319 -15.43 18.49 1.21
CA ILE A 319 -16.30 17.34 1.52
C ILE A 319 -17.64 17.88 2.03
N VAL A 320 -18.74 17.37 1.48
CA VAL A 320 -20.09 17.76 1.94
C VAL A 320 -20.25 17.42 3.42
N GLN A 321 -20.89 18.29 4.20
CA GLN A 321 -21.12 18.03 5.63
C GLN A 321 -22.06 16.83 5.82
N ARG A 322 -21.76 15.98 6.80
CA ARG A 322 -22.58 14.80 7.12
C ARG A 322 -24.01 15.25 7.38
N PRO A 323 -25.00 14.74 6.64
CA PRO A 323 -26.40 15.06 6.88
C PRO A 323 -26.76 14.75 8.34
N ILE A 324 -27.56 15.61 8.95
CA ILE A 324 -28.11 15.50 10.31
C ILE A 324 -27.10 15.73 11.45
N THR A 325 -25.96 15.04 11.44
CA THR A 325 -25.02 15.05 12.59
C THR A 325 -23.86 16.04 12.44
N GLY A 326 -23.55 16.49 11.23
CA GLY A 326 -22.38 17.35 10.97
C GLY A 326 -21.05 16.67 11.35
N GLY A 327 -20.03 17.47 11.60
CA GLY A 327 -18.73 16.98 12.10
C GLY A 327 -17.77 16.46 11.02
N THR A 328 -18.08 16.70 9.74
CA THR A 328 -17.15 16.41 8.64
C THR A 328 -15.96 17.37 8.73
N LYS A 329 -14.76 16.82 8.85
CA LYS A 329 -13.50 17.55 8.79
C LYS A 329 -12.97 17.52 7.36
N MET A 330 -12.64 18.70 6.85
CA MET A 330 -11.88 18.83 5.61
C MET A 330 -10.47 18.30 5.83
N TRP A 331 -9.84 17.84 4.76
CA TRP A 331 -8.46 17.42 4.83
C TRP A 331 -7.55 18.64 4.86
N SER A 332 -6.42 18.49 5.55
CA SER A 332 -5.29 19.40 5.48
C SER A 332 -4.16 18.72 4.71
N PRO A 333 -3.17 19.48 4.20
CA PRO A 333 -1.91 18.95 3.69
C PRO A 333 -1.34 17.83 4.55
N PHE A 334 -0.79 16.79 3.91
CA PHE A 334 -0.14 15.67 4.58
C PHE A 334 0.97 15.07 3.73
N GLU A 335 1.77 14.22 4.36
CA GLU A 335 2.94 13.56 3.79
C GLU A 335 2.67 12.05 3.62
N LEU A 336 3.35 11.44 2.65
CA LEU A 336 3.41 10.00 2.48
C LEU A 336 4.88 9.56 2.52
N ASP A 337 5.21 8.68 3.47
CA ASP A 337 6.57 8.18 3.68
C ASP A 337 6.74 6.78 3.12
N PHE A 338 7.57 6.65 2.08
CA PHE A 338 7.94 5.37 1.48
C PHE A 338 9.28 4.90 2.05
N ASP A 339 9.28 3.79 2.79
CA ASP A 339 10.48 3.18 3.37
C ASP A 339 11.13 2.24 2.33
N ARG A 340 12.30 2.64 1.82
CA ARG A 340 12.97 2.04 0.67
C ARG A 340 14.46 1.80 0.92
N ILE A 341 15.07 0.97 0.07
CA ILE A 341 16.52 0.77 -0.01
C ILE A 341 17.00 1.24 -1.37
N ILE A 342 18.09 2.00 -1.42
CA ILE A 342 18.75 2.35 -2.69
C ILE A 342 19.45 1.10 -3.24
N VAL A 343 19.07 0.64 -4.42
CA VAL A 343 19.64 -0.57 -5.06
C VAL A 343 20.55 -0.23 -6.24
N HIS A 344 20.41 0.96 -6.83
CA HIS A 344 21.27 1.41 -7.92
C HIS A 344 21.36 2.95 -7.94
N MET A 345 22.50 3.46 -8.42
CA MET A 345 22.73 4.89 -8.60
C MET A 345 23.53 5.16 -9.87
N GLU A 346 23.10 6.17 -10.63
CA GLU A 346 23.81 6.70 -11.78
C GLU A 346 23.89 8.22 -11.64
N GLY A 347 25.00 8.71 -11.08
CA GLY A 347 25.11 10.12 -10.68
C GLY A 347 24.01 10.49 -9.68
N ASN A 348 23.15 11.43 -10.08
CA ASN A 348 22.02 11.91 -9.28
C ASN A 348 20.71 11.14 -9.49
N LYS A 349 20.69 10.16 -10.40
CA LYS A 349 19.55 9.26 -10.57
C LYS A 349 19.67 8.10 -9.61
N ILE A 350 18.68 7.90 -8.76
CA ILE A 350 18.62 6.78 -7.84
C ILE A 350 17.52 5.79 -8.25
N THR A 351 17.73 4.52 -7.92
CA THR A 351 16.74 3.46 -8.04
C THR A 351 16.56 2.79 -6.69
N VAL A 352 15.31 2.68 -6.26
CA VAL A 352 14.93 2.04 -5.00
C VAL A 352 14.44 0.60 -5.22
N ASP A 353 14.47 -0.19 -4.16
CA ASP A 353 14.12 -1.61 -4.14
C ASP A 353 12.68 -1.88 -4.61
N ALA A 354 11.71 -1.10 -4.17
CA ALA A 354 10.29 -1.28 -4.49
C ALA A 354 9.66 0.00 -5.10
N PRO A 355 8.62 -0.13 -5.95
CA PRO A 355 8.01 1.04 -6.58
C PRO A 355 7.37 2.00 -5.57
N LEU A 356 7.32 3.28 -5.93
CA LEU A 356 6.53 4.31 -5.26
C LEU A 356 5.10 4.24 -5.81
N THR A 357 4.12 3.96 -4.96
CA THR A 357 2.74 3.69 -5.37
C THR A 357 1.86 4.96 -5.41
N ASN A 358 2.47 6.13 -5.36
CA ASN A 358 1.84 7.42 -5.63
C ASN A 358 2.77 8.24 -6.51
N SER A 359 2.21 9.04 -7.43
CA SER A 359 3.02 9.98 -8.20
C SER A 359 3.66 11.03 -7.28
N ILE A 360 4.88 11.45 -7.62
CA ILE A 360 5.48 12.65 -7.05
C ILE A 360 5.35 13.74 -8.09
N GLU A 361 4.74 14.86 -7.72
CA GLU A 361 4.55 16.00 -8.61
C GLU A 361 5.11 17.24 -7.96
N LEU A 362 6.07 17.89 -8.61
CA LEU A 362 6.74 19.07 -8.03
C LEU A 362 5.74 20.18 -7.70
N ARG A 363 4.72 20.37 -8.56
CA ARG A 363 3.62 21.34 -8.36
C ARG A 363 2.79 21.11 -7.09
N TRP A 364 2.83 19.90 -6.51
CA TRP A 364 2.11 19.54 -5.30
C TRP A 364 2.98 19.47 -4.05
N GLY A 365 4.24 19.89 -4.17
CA GLY A 365 5.24 19.89 -3.10
C GLY A 365 6.43 18.98 -3.37
N GLY A 366 6.38 18.15 -4.42
CA GLY A 366 7.47 17.23 -4.77
C GLY A 366 7.76 16.20 -3.67
N ALA A 367 9.01 15.77 -3.59
CA ALA A 367 9.47 14.85 -2.56
C ALA A 367 10.88 15.16 -2.10
N ARG A 368 11.22 14.66 -0.91
CA ARG A 368 12.58 14.65 -0.37
C ARG A 368 12.99 13.23 0.01
N VAL A 369 14.28 12.98 -0.04
CA VAL A 369 14.90 11.71 0.35
C VAL A 369 15.77 11.94 1.57
N PHE A 370 15.58 11.12 2.59
CA PHE A 370 16.34 11.14 3.83
C PHE A 370 16.89 9.75 4.07
N LYS A 371 18.17 9.63 4.45
CA LYS A 371 18.64 8.41 5.11
C LYS A 371 18.04 8.34 6.50
N TYR A 372 17.94 7.13 7.05
CA TYR A 372 17.50 6.96 8.43
C TYR A 372 18.36 5.94 9.17
N LYS A 373 18.36 6.03 10.50
CA LYS A 373 18.82 4.98 11.41
C LYS A 373 17.62 4.20 11.93
N ASP A 374 17.84 2.93 12.18
CA ASP A 374 16.79 2.00 12.60
C ASP A 374 17.27 1.14 13.78
N PRO A 375 17.60 1.77 14.93
CA PRO A 375 18.27 1.07 16.01
C PRO A 375 17.38 0.07 16.74
N ASP A 376 16.06 0.27 16.69
CA ASP A 376 15.13 -0.43 17.58
C ASP A 376 14.04 -1.24 16.86
N ARG A 377 13.80 -1.10 15.55
CA ARG A 377 12.86 -2.02 14.88
C ARG A 377 13.42 -3.43 14.89
N ILE A 378 12.67 -4.34 15.52
CA ILE A 378 13.06 -5.75 15.62
C ILE A 378 12.77 -6.49 14.32
N GLU A 379 13.42 -7.63 14.13
CA GLU A 379 13.23 -8.42 12.91
C GLU A 379 13.35 -9.93 13.10
N HIS A 380 12.89 -10.69 12.11
CA HIS A 380 12.80 -12.15 12.13
C HIS A 380 11.97 -12.66 13.33
N VAL A 381 10.74 -12.13 13.46
CA VAL A 381 9.81 -12.46 14.54
C VAL A 381 8.58 -13.19 13.99
N GLY A 382 8.17 -14.26 14.66
CA GLY A 382 7.11 -15.14 14.17
C GLY A 382 6.08 -15.52 15.22
N VAL A 383 4.83 -15.70 14.79
CA VAL A 383 3.75 -16.30 15.57
C VAL A 383 3.08 -17.37 14.74
N GLU A 384 2.96 -18.59 15.27
CA GLU A 384 2.48 -19.69 14.44
C GLU A 384 1.81 -20.86 15.14
N ASN A 385 0.96 -21.57 14.39
CA ASN A 385 0.38 -22.87 14.73
C ASN A 385 -0.46 -22.86 16.02
N MET A 386 -1.40 -21.94 16.16
CA MET A 386 -2.21 -21.83 17.38
C MET A 386 -3.65 -21.35 17.12
N CYS A 387 -4.53 -21.63 18.07
CA CYS A 387 -5.88 -21.12 18.15
C CYS A 387 -5.99 -20.09 19.26
N ILE A 388 -6.80 -19.06 19.05
CA ILE A 388 -7.06 -17.97 19.97
C ILE A 388 -8.55 -17.91 20.24
N ASP A 389 -8.93 -17.82 21.51
CA ASP A 389 -10.32 -17.62 21.91
C ASP A 389 -10.36 -16.62 23.08
N VAL A 390 -11.47 -15.89 23.20
CA VAL A 390 -11.63 -14.77 24.12
C VAL A 390 -12.86 -15.01 24.99
N GLU A 391 -12.69 -14.86 26.30
CA GLU A 391 -13.81 -14.83 27.25
C GLU A 391 -14.67 -13.58 27.01
N PHE A 392 -15.99 -13.74 26.93
CA PHE A 392 -16.97 -12.66 26.77
C PHE A 392 -18.28 -13.00 27.49
N ASP A 393 -19.17 -12.02 27.70
CA ASP A 393 -20.52 -12.24 28.22
C ASP A 393 -21.52 -12.53 27.07
N PRO A 394 -21.97 -13.78 26.88
CA PRO A 394 -22.89 -14.13 25.80
C PRO A 394 -24.31 -13.61 26.01
N SER A 395 -24.65 -13.09 27.20
CA SER A 395 -25.95 -12.47 27.47
C SER A 395 -26.06 -11.05 26.88
N VAL A 396 -24.92 -10.43 26.54
CA VAL A 396 -24.88 -9.13 25.88
C VAL A 396 -25.07 -9.32 24.39
N THR A 397 -26.27 -9.02 23.90
CA THR A 397 -26.64 -9.17 22.49
C THR A 397 -27.12 -7.87 21.86
N ASP A 398 -26.94 -7.72 20.56
CA ASP A 398 -27.53 -6.65 19.75
C ASP A 398 -28.15 -7.20 18.46
N THR A 399 -28.88 -6.36 17.73
CA THR A 399 -29.56 -6.67 16.45
C THR A 399 -29.27 -5.61 15.37
N GLN A 400 -28.38 -4.66 15.66
CA GLN A 400 -28.10 -3.49 14.84
C GLN A 400 -26.79 -3.63 14.05
N ILE A 401 -26.75 -3.07 12.84
CA ILE A 401 -25.50 -2.88 12.07
C ILE A 401 -25.39 -1.42 11.67
N ASP A 402 -24.26 -0.79 12.01
CA ASP A 402 -24.02 0.64 11.80
C ASP A 402 -25.25 1.45 12.25
N ASP A 403 -25.83 2.29 11.38
CA ASP A 403 -27.00 3.11 11.70
C ASP A 403 -28.35 2.37 11.41
N ARG A 404 -28.36 1.04 11.20
CA ARG A 404 -29.54 0.25 10.80
C ARG A 404 -30.05 -0.64 11.93
N LYS A 405 -31.21 -0.30 12.49
CA LYS A 405 -31.82 -1.02 13.62
C LYS A 405 -32.61 -2.27 13.20
N GLY A 406 -32.46 -3.37 13.95
CA GLY A 406 -33.17 -4.64 13.69
C GLY A 406 -32.80 -5.28 12.36
N ALA A 407 -31.56 -5.03 11.92
CA ALA A 407 -31.06 -5.47 10.62
C ALA A 407 -30.63 -6.94 10.62
N LEU A 408 -30.44 -7.53 11.80
CA LEU A 408 -29.97 -8.90 11.98
C LEU A 408 -30.77 -9.64 13.05
N ASP A 409 -30.69 -10.96 12.98
CA ASP A 409 -30.94 -11.83 14.13
C ASP A 409 -29.99 -11.47 15.30
N PRO A 410 -30.38 -11.72 16.56
CA PRO A 410 -29.54 -11.39 17.72
C PRO A 410 -28.14 -12.02 17.61
N TYR A 411 -27.12 -11.21 17.88
CA TYR A 411 -25.71 -11.61 17.88
C TYR A 411 -25.01 -11.16 19.15
N CYS A 412 -23.91 -11.81 19.54
CA CYS A 412 -23.12 -11.45 20.72
C CYS A 412 -22.36 -10.13 20.48
N ALA A 413 -22.59 -9.17 21.37
CA ALA A 413 -22.18 -7.78 21.20
C ALA A 413 -21.42 -7.21 22.40
N ASP A 414 -20.96 -8.06 23.31
CA ASP A 414 -20.08 -7.64 24.40
C ASP A 414 -18.85 -6.91 23.82
N GLU A 415 -18.39 -5.87 24.50
CA GLU A 415 -17.14 -5.17 24.18
C GLU A 415 -16.22 -5.10 25.41
N ASN A 416 -16.63 -5.65 26.56
CA ASN A 416 -15.80 -5.72 27.75
C ASN A 416 -14.94 -6.99 27.72
N HIS A 417 -14.12 -7.14 26.70
CA HIS A 417 -13.21 -8.27 26.51
C HIS A 417 -12.03 -7.88 25.61
N THR A 418 -11.20 -8.85 25.26
CA THR A 418 -9.97 -8.65 24.49
C THR A 418 -10.23 -8.17 23.05
N THR A 419 -9.45 -7.19 22.57
CA THR A 419 -9.69 -6.47 21.32
C THR A 419 -8.96 -7.07 20.14
N ASN A 420 -7.63 -7.26 20.24
CA ASN A 420 -6.80 -7.81 19.18
C ASN A 420 -6.03 -9.05 19.65
N PHE A 421 -5.71 -9.96 18.73
CA PHE A 421 -4.70 -10.98 19.00
C PHE A 421 -3.28 -10.41 18.85
N ALA A 422 -2.74 -10.30 17.62
CA ALA A 422 -1.36 -9.90 17.37
C ALA A 422 -1.28 -8.46 16.82
N VAL A 423 -0.65 -7.57 17.58
CA VAL A 423 -0.34 -6.20 17.13
C VAL A 423 1.15 -6.10 16.83
N LEU A 424 1.47 -5.86 15.57
CA LEU A 424 2.83 -5.68 15.08
C LEU A 424 3.08 -4.19 14.87
N ASN A 425 4.10 -3.65 15.54
CA ASN A 425 4.54 -2.27 15.32
C ASN A 425 6.07 -2.19 15.49
N HIS A 426 6.74 -1.28 14.79
CA HIS A 426 8.20 -1.16 14.83
C HIS A 426 8.90 -2.52 14.61
N VAL A 427 8.50 -3.23 13.56
CA VAL A 427 9.00 -4.56 13.23
C VAL A 427 9.20 -4.68 11.72
N LYS A 428 10.23 -5.41 11.30
CA LYS A 428 10.44 -5.80 9.90
C LYS A 428 10.68 -7.30 9.77
N ASN A 429 10.45 -7.88 8.60
CA ASN A 429 10.70 -9.32 8.36
C ASN A 429 10.00 -10.20 9.41
N ALA A 430 8.68 -10.04 9.55
CA ALA A 430 7.88 -10.78 10.51
C ALA A 430 6.82 -11.65 9.84
N TRP A 431 6.26 -12.61 10.58
CA TRP A 431 5.16 -13.41 10.09
C TRP A 431 4.15 -13.82 11.16
N VAL A 432 2.92 -14.01 10.72
CA VAL A 432 1.87 -14.73 11.45
C VAL A 432 1.39 -15.83 10.50
N ARG A 433 1.52 -17.09 10.87
CA ARG A 433 1.07 -18.21 10.02
C ARG A 433 0.30 -19.26 10.78
N ASP A 434 -0.69 -19.87 10.13
CA ASP A 434 -1.44 -20.97 10.70
C ASP A 434 -2.04 -20.59 12.07
N VAL A 435 -2.83 -19.51 12.10
CA VAL A 435 -3.51 -19.03 13.31
C VAL A 435 -5.00 -18.87 13.07
N THR A 436 -5.80 -19.43 13.98
CA THR A 436 -7.25 -19.22 14.02
C THR A 436 -7.63 -18.37 15.22
N GLY A 437 -8.53 -17.39 15.05
CA GLY A 437 -9.05 -16.56 16.13
C GLY A 437 -10.57 -16.53 16.20
N TYR A 438 -11.08 -16.64 17.42
CA TYR A 438 -12.50 -16.58 17.78
C TYR A 438 -12.78 -15.41 18.72
N HIS A 439 -14.01 -14.87 18.65
CA HIS A 439 -14.58 -13.94 19.63
C HIS A 439 -13.76 -12.67 19.91
N LEU A 440 -12.93 -12.25 18.95
CA LEU A 440 -12.21 -10.98 19.00
C LEU A 440 -13.14 -9.80 18.70
N ASP A 441 -12.90 -8.65 19.34
CA ASP A 441 -13.64 -7.40 19.08
C ASP A 441 -13.19 -6.73 17.76
N HIS A 442 -11.88 -6.77 17.48
CA HIS A 442 -11.29 -5.94 16.42
C HIS A 442 -10.52 -6.74 15.37
N SER A 443 -9.36 -7.33 15.68
CA SER A 443 -8.52 -7.97 14.65
C SER A 443 -7.78 -9.20 15.14
N LEU A 444 -7.54 -10.14 14.23
CA LEU A 444 -6.56 -11.20 14.48
C LEU A 444 -5.15 -10.64 14.33
N VAL A 445 -4.92 -9.85 13.29
CA VAL A 445 -3.63 -9.18 13.08
C VAL A 445 -3.84 -7.72 12.72
N LEU A 446 -3.19 -6.85 13.50
CA LEU A 446 -2.97 -5.44 13.19
C LEU A 446 -1.48 -5.25 12.87
N ALA A 447 -1.17 -5.02 11.59
CA ALA A 447 0.17 -4.62 11.15
C ALA A 447 0.25 -3.09 11.12
N ASP A 448 0.61 -2.48 12.25
CA ASP A 448 0.60 -1.03 12.47
C ASP A 448 1.68 -0.29 11.66
N TYR A 449 1.66 1.05 11.66
CA TYR A 449 2.46 1.92 10.77
C TYR A 449 3.98 1.65 10.78
N GLY A 450 4.54 1.17 11.90
CA GLY A 450 5.96 0.84 12.00
C GLY A 450 6.34 -0.53 11.39
N SER A 451 5.40 -1.25 10.78
CA SER A 451 5.59 -2.58 10.21
C SER A 451 6.02 -2.56 8.74
N LYS A 452 7.02 -3.39 8.40
CA LYS A 452 7.52 -3.56 7.02
C LYS A 452 7.86 -5.02 6.69
N TRP A 453 7.58 -5.50 5.47
CA TRP A 453 7.89 -6.87 5.06
C TRP A 453 7.32 -7.95 5.99
N VAL A 454 5.99 -7.94 6.14
CA VAL A 454 5.28 -8.91 6.98
C VAL A 454 4.48 -9.87 6.09
N THR A 455 4.55 -11.17 6.39
CA THR A 455 3.66 -12.18 5.80
C THR A 455 2.65 -12.66 6.84
N ILE A 456 1.37 -12.48 6.56
CA ILE A 456 0.25 -13.09 7.29
C ILE A 456 -0.30 -14.18 6.37
N GLN A 457 -0.26 -15.45 6.77
CA GLN A 457 -0.69 -16.53 5.88
C GLN A 457 -1.48 -17.63 6.59
N ASP A 458 -2.40 -18.27 5.85
CA ASP A 458 -3.10 -19.46 6.33
C ASP A 458 -3.84 -19.22 7.67
N CYS A 459 -4.36 -18.00 7.83
CA CYS A 459 -5.01 -17.52 9.06
C CYS A 459 -6.53 -17.44 8.89
N THR A 460 -7.26 -17.71 9.97
CA THR A 460 -8.73 -17.77 9.99
C THR A 460 -9.31 -16.91 11.12
N VAL A 461 -10.37 -16.16 10.86
CA VAL A 461 -11.11 -15.38 11.89
C VAL A 461 -12.58 -15.73 11.87
N LEU A 462 -13.11 -16.18 13.01
CA LEU A 462 -14.45 -16.72 13.16
C LEU A 462 -15.19 -16.03 14.32
N ASP A 463 -16.52 -16.00 14.24
CA ASP A 463 -17.41 -15.60 15.34
C ASP A 463 -16.98 -14.37 16.14
N MET A 464 -16.78 -13.23 15.47
CA MET A 464 -16.37 -12.00 16.14
C MET A 464 -17.46 -11.48 17.10
N VAL A 465 -17.05 -10.95 18.26
CA VAL A 465 -17.94 -10.43 19.31
C VAL A 465 -17.66 -8.95 19.52
N SER A 466 -18.64 -8.12 19.19
CA SER A 466 -18.63 -6.66 19.36
C SER A 466 -19.96 -6.13 18.83
N ILE A 467 -20.35 -4.91 19.19
CA ILE A 467 -21.32 -4.17 18.35
C ILE A 467 -20.76 -4.01 16.92
N ILE A 468 -21.61 -4.04 15.90
CA ILE A 468 -21.19 -3.92 14.50
C ILE A 468 -21.27 -2.44 14.06
N THR A 469 -20.33 -1.63 14.54
CA THR A 469 -20.23 -0.20 14.18
C THR A 469 -18.78 0.19 13.83
N GLY A 470 -18.55 1.45 13.43
CA GLY A 470 -17.23 1.94 13.05
C GLY A 470 -16.15 1.69 14.11
N GLY A 471 -14.96 1.25 13.67
CA GLY A 471 -13.82 0.93 14.54
C GLY A 471 -13.82 -0.47 15.14
N ARG A 472 -14.63 -1.41 14.62
CA ARG A 472 -14.69 -2.82 15.08
C ARG A 472 -14.63 -3.78 13.91
N ARG A 473 -14.24 -5.03 14.19
CA ARG A 473 -14.26 -6.18 13.28
C ARG A 473 -13.46 -5.98 11.98
N TYR A 474 -12.20 -5.59 12.15
CA TYR A 474 -11.18 -5.38 11.12
C TYR A 474 -10.22 -6.58 11.12
N SER A 475 -10.69 -7.76 10.66
CA SER A 475 -10.03 -9.05 10.84
C SER A 475 -8.53 -9.03 10.51
N PHE A 476 -8.18 -8.48 9.35
CA PHE A 476 -6.81 -8.24 8.91
C PHE A 476 -6.60 -6.75 8.62
N HIS A 477 -6.02 -6.04 9.59
CA HIS A 477 -5.88 -4.58 9.57
C HIS A 477 -4.44 -4.18 9.23
N VAL A 478 -4.27 -3.52 8.08
CA VAL A 478 -2.97 -3.13 7.55
C VAL A 478 -2.79 -1.61 7.61
N CYS A 479 -1.80 -1.15 8.38
CA CYS A 479 -1.30 0.24 8.39
C CYS A 479 0.13 0.36 7.86
N GLY A 480 0.92 -0.72 7.94
CA GLY A 480 2.30 -0.79 7.47
C GLY A 480 2.45 -0.93 5.94
N GLN A 481 3.67 -1.21 5.49
CA GLN A 481 4.02 -1.27 4.06
C GLN A 481 4.73 -2.57 3.65
N MET A 482 4.56 -2.99 2.40
CA MET A 482 5.08 -4.28 1.90
C MET A 482 4.57 -5.47 2.72
N ILE A 483 3.29 -5.41 3.09
CA ILE A 483 2.57 -6.44 3.83
C ILE A 483 1.87 -7.39 2.85
N LEU A 484 2.05 -8.68 3.04
CA LEU A 484 1.36 -9.75 2.31
C LEU A 484 0.42 -10.48 3.26
N VAL A 485 -0.87 -10.46 2.96
CA VAL A 485 -1.88 -11.34 3.57
C VAL A 485 -2.27 -12.36 2.52
N GLN A 486 -2.14 -13.66 2.80
CA GLN A 486 -2.43 -14.69 1.80
C GLN A 486 -3.16 -15.91 2.35
N ARG A 487 -4.03 -16.51 1.53
CA ARG A 487 -4.82 -17.70 1.90
C ARG A 487 -5.53 -17.53 3.24
N ALA A 488 -6.04 -16.32 3.49
CA ALA A 488 -6.72 -15.98 4.72
C ALA A 488 -8.24 -16.12 4.55
N TYR A 489 -8.91 -16.59 5.59
CA TYR A 489 -10.37 -16.69 5.65
C TYR A 489 -10.93 -15.89 6.83
N THR A 490 -12.09 -15.27 6.66
CA THR A 490 -12.80 -14.65 7.78
C THR A 490 -14.31 -14.67 7.58
N GLU A 491 -15.05 -14.75 8.68
CA GLU A 491 -16.48 -14.48 8.68
C GLU A 491 -16.90 -13.50 9.77
N THR A 492 -18.12 -12.96 9.63
CA THR A 492 -18.72 -11.98 10.55
C THR A 492 -17.94 -10.66 10.68
N ALA A 493 -17.04 -10.39 9.73
CA ALA A 493 -16.25 -9.18 9.67
C ALA A 493 -17.12 -7.96 9.31
N ARG A 494 -16.75 -6.79 9.82
CA ARG A 494 -17.24 -5.53 9.25
C ARG A 494 -16.37 -5.14 8.07
N HIS A 495 -15.05 -5.12 8.24
CA HIS A 495 -14.10 -4.96 7.12
C HIS A 495 -13.08 -6.10 7.19
N ALA A 496 -13.25 -7.13 6.36
CA ALA A 496 -12.41 -8.33 6.40
C ALA A 496 -10.93 -8.04 6.09
N PHE A 497 -10.68 -7.41 4.94
CA PHE A 497 -9.34 -7.04 4.47
C PHE A 497 -9.27 -5.53 4.33
N VAL A 498 -8.62 -4.86 5.29
CA VAL A 498 -8.70 -3.40 5.42
C VAL A 498 -7.33 -2.75 5.47
N VAL A 499 -7.22 -1.60 4.80
CA VAL A 499 -6.02 -0.75 4.83
C VAL A 499 -6.37 0.61 5.43
N ASP A 500 -5.60 1.10 6.39
CA ASP A 500 -5.89 2.34 7.13
C ASP A 500 -5.58 3.62 6.29
N LYS A 501 -5.61 4.80 6.91
CA LYS A 501 -5.27 6.08 6.27
C LYS A 501 -3.78 6.22 5.99
N TRP A 502 -3.48 6.98 4.93
CA TRP A 502 -2.11 7.40 4.59
C TRP A 502 -1.10 6.26 4.43
N VAL A 503 -1.59 5.04 4.19
CA VAL A 503 -0.75 3.86 4.07
C VAL A 503 -0.04 3.87 2.73
N THR A 504 1.27 3.66 2.76
CA THR A 504 2.15 3.65 1.58
C THR A 504 2.46 2.21 1.18
N GLY A 505 1.77 1.68 0.18
CA GLY A 505 2.04 0.33 -0.34
C GLY A 505 3.44 0.14 -0.98
N PRO A 506 3.68 -0.98 -1.68
CA PRO A 506 2.67 -1.98 -2.08
C PRO A 506 2.20 -2.85 -0.90
N ASN A 507 0.90 -3.11 -0.79
CA ASN A 507 0.32 -4.10 0.15
C ASN A 507 -0.57 -5.07 -0.62
N VAL A 508 -0.59 -6.35 -0.24
CA VAL A 508 -1.21 -7.42 -1.02
C VAL A 508 -2.13 -8.29 -0.15
N PHE A 509 -3.35 -8.53 -0.64
CA PHE A 509 -4.23 -9.61 -0.21
C PHE A 509 -4.31 -10.63 -1.35
N LEU A 510 -3.86 -11.86 -1.11
CA LEU A 510 -3.69 -12.90 -2.14
C LEU A 510 -4.47 -14.19 -1.80
N ASP A 511 -5.37 -14.61 -2.67
CA ASP A 511 -6.22 -15.79 -2.49
C ASP A 511 -7.00 -15.78 -1.15
N CYS A 512 -7.47 -14.61 -0.75
CA CYS A 512 -8.21 -14.44 0.48
C CYS A 512 -9.72 -14.55 0.25
N LYS A 513 -10.47 -14.98 1.26
CA LYS A 513 -11.93 -15.13 1.18
C LYS A 513 -12.60 -14.60 2.44
N SER A 514 -13.74 -13.94 2.28
CA SER A 514 -14.65 -13.66 3.39
C SER A 514 -16.06 -14.17 3.13
N SER A 515 -16.82 -14.36 4.20
CA SER A 515 -18.26 -14.63 4.16
C SER A 515 -19.00 -13.98 5.31
N THR A 516 -20.29 -13.73 5.15
CA THR A 516 -21.09 -13.01 6.16
C THR A 516 -20.46 -11.66 6.52
N ASP A 517 -20.18 -10.86 5.48
CA ASP A 517 -19.60 -9.52 5.64
C ASP A 517 -20.68 -8.48 5.93
N TYR A 518 -20.43 -7.62 6.92
CA TYR A 518 -21.33 -6.52 7.25
C TYR A 518 -20.97 -5.21 6.54
N ASN A 519 -19.79 -5.15 5.91
CA ASN A 519 -19.33 -4.05 5.07
C ASN A 519 -18.23 -4.55 4.11
N THR A 520 -17.70 -3.67 3.26
CA THR A 520 -16.73 -4.04 2.22
C THR A 520 -15.30 -4.15 2.75
N SER A 521 -14.49 -5.04 2.18
CA SER A 521 -13.02 -4.97 2.24
C SER A 521 -12.53 -3.79 1.41
N GLU A 522 -11.71 -2.91 1.99
CA GLU A 522 -11.38 -1.64 1.35
C GLU A 522 -10.18 -0.94 1.98
N PRO A 523 -9.48 -0.05 1.23
CA PRO A 523 -8.87 1.10 1.89
C PRO A 523 -9.96 1.88 2.65
N HIS A 524 -9.72 2.14 3.93
CA HIS A 524 -10.78 2.52 4.87
C HIS A 524 -11.12 4.01 4.81
N HIS A 525 -10.11 4.87 4.74
CA HIS A 525 -10.24 6.32 4.72
C HIS A 525 -8.92 7.03 4.37
N ARG A 526 -9.00 8.27 3.87
CA ARG A 526 -7.87 9.22 3.74
C ARG A 526 -6.63 8.69 3.02
N TRP A 527 -6.78 8.48 1.71
CA TRP A 527 -5.70 8.36 0.73
C TRP A 527 -4.61 7.32 1.04
N SER A 528 -5.02 6.07 1.23
CA SER A 528 -4.09 4.94 1.11
C SER A 528 -3.68 4.73 -0.35
N VAL A 529 -2.46 4.24 -0.60
CA VAL A 529 -1.93 4.05 -1.95
C VAL A 529 -1.33 2.67 -2.19
N GLY A 530 -1.56 2.08 -3.37
CA GLY A 530 -0.88 0.86 -3.80
C GLY A 530 -1.30 -0.42 -3.07
N GLY A 531 -2.59 -0.71 -2.99
CA GLY A 531 -3.08 -2.03 -2.57
C GLY A 531 -3.43 -2.94 -3.75
N LEU A 532 -3.16 -4.22 -3.61
CA LEU A 532 -3.56 -5.28 -4.53
C LEU A 532 -4.49 -6.27 -3.82
N TYR A 533 -5.67 -6.49 -4.40
CA TYR A 533 -6.53 -7.63 -4.10
C TYR A 533 -6.43 -8.61 -5.27
N ASP A 534 -5.73 -9.72 -5.07
CA ASP A 534 -5.45 -10.73 -6.11
C ASP A 534 -6.14 -12.05 -5.74
N ASN A 535 -7.06 -12.51 -6.59
CA ASN A 535 -7.94 -13.67 -6.33
C ASN A 535 -8.71 -13.58 -5.01
N VAL A 536 -9.12 -12.37 -4.63
CA VAL A 536 -9.90 -12.16 -3.40
C VAL A 536 -11.38 -12.36 -3.68
N LYS A 537 -12.04 -13.18 -2.85
CA LYS A 537 -13.48 -13.38 -2.85
C LYS A 537 -14.12 -12.70 -1.64
N ALA A 538 -14.57 -11.45 -1.85
CA ALA A 538 -15.17 -10.59 -0.83
C ALA A 538 -15.91 -9.42 -1.50
N PRO A 539 -16.88 -8.77 -0.83
CA PRO A 539 -17.32 -7.44 -1.22
C PRO A 539 -16.16 -6.45 -1.10
N ILE A 540 -15.77 -5.78 -2.19
CA ILE A 540 -14.66 -4.83 -2.22
C ILE A 540 -15.16 -3.43 -2.62
N ALA A 541 -14.64 -2.39 -1.97
CA ALA A 541 -14.88 -1.03 -2.41
C ALA A 541 -13.62 -0.18 -2.41
N ILE A 542 -13.37 0.55 -3.49
CA ILE A 542 -12.30 1.54 -3.58
C ILE A 542 -12.94 2.82 -4.15
N GLN A 543 -13.25 3.77 -3.26
CA GLN A 543 -14.17 4.86 -3.57
C GLN A 543 -13.92 6.15 -2.77
N ASP A 544 -14.61 7.22 -3.16
CA ASP A 544 -14.83 8.39 -2.31
C ASP A 544 -15.90 8.06 -1.25
N ARG A 545 -15.46 7.97 0.01
CA ARG A 545 -16.31 7.70 1.18
C ARG A 545 -16.88 8.96 1.81
N ILE A 546 -16.73 10.10 1.15
CA ILE A 546 -17.39 11.37 1.46
C ILE A 546 -17.27 11.72 2.96
N TRP A 547 -18.37 12.10 3.60
CA TRP A 547 -18.46 12.46 5.01
C TRP A 547 -18.48 11.29 5.99
N LEU A 548 -18.28 10.03 5.56
CA LEU A 548 -18.23 8.92 6.50
C LEU A 548 -17.18 9.17 7.59
N GLY A 549 -17.45 8.65 8.79
CA GLY A 549 -16.69 8.97 10.00
C GLY A 549 -16.61 10.47 10.22
N SER A 550 -15.41 11.02 10.11
CA SER A 550 -15.13 12.46 10.28
C SER A 550 -14.70 13.14 8.98
N GLY A 551 -15.11 12.63 7.81
CA GLY A 551 -14.60 13.06 6.51
C GLY A 551 -13.55 12.08 5.98
N HIS A 552 -13.99 10.86 5.69
CA HIS A 552 -13.15 9.78 5.16
C HIS A 552 -12.66 10.07 3.75
N GLY A 553 -13.45 10.72 2.90
CA GLY A 553 -13.09 11.14 1.55
C GLY A 553 -12.59 10.00 0.65
N TRP A 554 -11.74 10.34 -0.32
CA TRP A 554 -11.05 9.36 -1.17
C TRP A 554 -10.27 8.35 -0.32
N ALA A 555 -10.68 7.09 -0.33
CA ALA A 555 -10.09 6.11 0.56
C ALA A 555 -8.81 5.49 -0.01
N GLY A 556 -8.81 5.14 -1.31
CA GLY A 556 -7.69 4.50 -1.98
C GLY A 556 -7.37 5.05 -3.37
N ALA A 557 -6.09 5.09 -3.70
CA ALA A 557 -5.53 5.53 -4.98
C ALA A 557 -4.45 4.56 -5.48
N ASN A 558 -4.35 4.33 -6.79
CA ASN A 558 -3.39 3.38 -7.38
C ASN A 558 -3.58 1.93 -6.89
N TYR A 559 -4.82 1.55 -6.61
CA TYR A 559 -5.19 0.18 -6.22
C TYR A 559 -5.50 -0.68 -7.44
N VAL A 560 -5.32 -2.00 -7.28
CA VAL A 560 -5.64 -3.00 -8.29
C VAL A 560 -6.49 -4.11 -7.67
N THR A 561 -7.59 -4.47 -8.33
CA THR A 561 -8.26 -5.75 -8.13
C THR A 561 -7.97 -6.65 -9.34
N TRP A 562 -7.44 -7.84 -9.09
CA TRP A 562 -7.07 -8.81 -10.11
C TRP A 562 -7.79 -10.13 -9.86
N ASN A 563 -8.57 -10.59 -10.83
CA ASN A 563 -9.33 -11.84 -10.76
C ASN A 563 -10.17 -11.99 -9.47
N THR A 564 -10.73 -10.89 -8.97
CA THR A 564 -11.55 -10.92 -7.74
C THR A 564 -12.97 -11.40 -8.01
N GLU A 565 -13.63 -11.91 -6.98
CA GLU A 565 -15.03 -12.33 -7.00
C GLU A 565 -15.87 -11.59 -5.93
N GLY A 566 -17.12 -11.26 -6.26
CA GLY A 566 -18.07 -10.67 -5.30
C GLY A 566 -18.67 -9.35 -5.76
N GLU A 567 -19.10 -8.50 -4.82
CA GLU A 567 -19.53 -7.14 -5.12
C GLU A 567 -18.30 -6.24 -5.25
N LEU A 568 -18.25 -5.35 -6.25
CA LEU A 568 -17.13 -4.43 -6.45
C LEU A 568 -17.59 -2.99 -6.70
N THR A 569 -17.10 -2.05 -5.90
CA THR A 569 -17.11 -0.62 -6.23
C THR A 569 -15.70 -0.17 -6.56
N LEU A 570 -15.52 0.50 -7.70
CA LEU A 570 -14.22 1.02 -8.12
C LEU A 570 -14.37 2.41 -8.73
N GLN A 571 -13.84 3.43 -8.07
CA GLN A 571 -13.82 4.81 -8.57
C GLN A 571 -12.40 5.29 -8.84
N GLN A 572 -12.28 6.25 -9.75
CA GLN A 572 -11.04 6.95 -10.08
C GLN A 572 -10.93 8.25 -9.27
N PRO A 573 -9.94 8.39 -8.36
CA PRO A 573 -9.61 9.67 -7.73
C PRO A 573 -9.06 10.66 -8.78
N PRO A 574 -9.25 11.99 -8.64
CA PRO A 574 -8.90 12.95 -9.70
C PRO A 574 -7.44 12.92 -10.17
N THR A 575 -6.51 12.53 -9.30
CA THR A 575 -5.06 12.59 -9.53
C THR A 575 -4.38 11.21 -9.58
N ALA A 576 -5.16 10.14 -9.60
CA ALA A 576 -4.68 8.76 -9.54
C ALA A 576 -5.60 7.81 -10.30
N GLN A 577 -5.24 6.52 -10.39
CA GLN A 577 -6.07 5.53 -11.07
C GLN A 577 -6.21 4.25 -10.27
N ASN A 578 -7.44 3.76 -10.09
CA ASN A 578 -7.70 2.43 -9.56
C ASN A 578 -8.11 1.49 -10.71
N TYR A 579 -7.73 0.22 -10.64
CA TYR A 579 -7.90 -0.76 -11.72
C TYR A 579 -8.70 -1.97 -11.23
N ALA A 580 -9.63 -2.46 -12.06
CA ALA A 580 -10.25 -3.77 -11.89
C ALA A 580 -10.10 -4.58 -13.17
N ILE A 581 -9.45 -5.73 -13.03
CA ILE A 581 -9.08 -6.59 -14.14
C ILE A 581 -9.54 -8.02 -13.82
N GLY A 582 -10.34 -8.60 -14.71
CA GLY A 582 -10.77 -10.00 -14.59
C GLY A 582 -11.80 -10.25 -13.48
N HIS A 583 -12.51 -9.22 -13.02
CA HIS A 583 -13.48 -9.33 -11.93
C HIS A 583 -14.72 -10.12 -12.35
N VAL A 584 -15.17 -11.04 -11.50
CA VAL A 584 -16.40 -11.82 -11.70
C VAL A 584 -17.37 -11.52 -10.56
N GLY A 585 -18.46 -10.80 -10.88
CA GLY A 585 -19.45 -10.42 -9.88
C GLY A 585 -20.19 -9.14 -10.23
N GLU A 586 -20.86 -8.56 -9.24
CA GLU A 586 -21.70 -7.37 -9.43
C GLU A 586 -20.89 -6.09 -9.20
N MET A 587 -20.88 -5.21 -10.20
CA MET A 587 -20.39 -3.84 -10.02
C MET A 587 -21.42 -2.99 -9.26
N LYS A 588 -21.04 -2.46 -8.10
CA LYS A 588 -21.84 -1.56 -7.28
C LYS A 588 -21.44 -0.11 -7.51
N LYS A 589 -22.44 0.77 -7.54
CA LYS A 589 -22.22 2.22 -7.55
C LYS A 589 -21.51 2.67 -6.28
N GLY A 590 -20.58 3.61 -6.42
CA GLY A 590 -19.97 4.28 -5.29
C GLY A 590 -20.95 5.13 -4.49
N ARG A 591 -20.54 5.51 -3.28
CA ARG A 591 -21.34 6.35 -2.37
C ARG A 591 -21.65 7.72 -2.93
N ALA A 592 -20.82 8.23 -3.83
CA ALA A 592 -21.06 9.48 -4.53
C ALA A 592 -20.80 9.32 -6.03
N PRO A 593 -21.54 10.02 -6.92
CA PRO A 593 -22.57 11.01 -6.62
C PRO A 593 -23.82 10.44 -5.93
N ASN A 594 -24.47 11.26 -5.10
CA ASN A 594 -25.75 10.99 -4.46
C ASN A 594 -26.54 12.30 -4.27
N ASP A 595 -27.73 12.24 -3.64
CA ASP A 595 -28.61 13.40 -3.46
C ASP A 595 -28.00 14.56 -2.64
N TYR A 596 -27.05 14.27 -1.74
CA TYR A 596 -26.37 15.31 -0.95
C TYR A 596 -25.07 15.79 -1.60
N ASP A 597 -24.40 14.94 -2.38
CA ASP A 597 -23.19 15.31 -3.13
C ASP A 597 -23.33 14.87 -4.60
N PRO A 598 -23.86 15.74 -5.47
CA PRO A 598 -24.14 15.40 -6.87
C PRO A 598 -22.90 15.48 -7.77
N ARG A 599 -21.71 15.83 -7.23
CA ARG A 599 -20.50 15.98 -8.04
C ARG A 599 -20.14 14.64 -8.70
N PRO A 600 -19.79 14.61 -9.99
CA PRO A 600 -19.49 13.36 -10.68
C PRO A 600 -18.23 12.70 -10.13
N ARG A 601 -18.25 11.38 -10.01
CA ARG A 601 -17.08 10.54 -9.77
C ARG A 601 -16.93 9.63 -10.99
N LYS A 602 -15.73 9.56 -11.55
CA LYS A 602 -15.43 8.61 -12.62
C LYS A 602 -15.26 7.21 -12.01
N ASP A 603 -15.67 6.20 -12.76
CA ASP A 603 -15.31 4.82 -12.41
C ASP A 603 -13.80 4.61 -12.64
N GLY A 604 -13.23 3.64 -11.92
CA GLY A 604 -11.86 3.21 -12.19
C GLY A 604 -11.72 2.54 -13.57
N TYR A 605 -10.50 2.12 -13.91
CA TYR A 605 -10.24 1.43 -15.17
C TYR A 605 -10.75 0.00 -15.06
N LEU A 606 -11.73 -0.36 -15.89
CA LEU A 606 -12.38 -1.68 -15.89
C LEU A 606 -11.95 -2.45 -17.13
N ASN A 607 -11.47 -3.68 -16.97
CA ASN A 607 -11.08 -4.53 -18.08
C ASN A 607 -11.43 -6.01 -17.81
N ALA A 608 -11.91 -6.70 -18.84
CA ALA A 608 -12.33 -8.10 -18.78
C ALA A 608 -13.32 -8.44 -17.63
N LEU A 609 -14.37 -7.64 -17.44
CA LEU A 609 -15.42 -7.97 -16.45
C LEU A 609 -16.20 -9.23 -16.85
N GLY A 610 -16.66 -9.99 -15.85
CA GLY A 610 -17.46 -11.20 -16.02
C GLY A 610 -16.65 -12.45 -16.36
N LYS A 611 -15.32 -12.34 -16.46
CA LYS A 611 -14.42 -13.49 -16.64
C LYS A 611 -13.06 -13.22 -16.02
N HIS A 612 -12.38 -14.25 -15.53
CA HIS A 612 -10.98 -14.13 -15.13
C HIS A 612 -10.05 -14.05 -16.33
N VAL A 613 -8.87 -13.47 -16.11
CA VAL A 613 -7.79 -13.33 -17.09
C VAL A 613 -6.53 -14.09 -16.67
N LEU A 614 -5.64 -14.32 -17.63
CA LEU A 614 -4.26 -14.73 -17.41
C LEU A 614 -3.34 -13.50 -17.26
N PRO A 615 -2.26 -13.60 -16.46
CA PRO A 615 -1.97 -14.70 -15.53
C PRO A 615 -3.02 -14.82 -14.43
N ILE A 616 -3.18 -16.02 -13.85
CA ILE A 616 -4.18 -16.26 -12.79
C ILE A 616 -3.95 -15.33 -11.59
N SER A 617 -2.70 -15.03 -11.27
CA SER A 617 -2.33 -14.08 -10.23
C SER A 617 -1.30 -13.09 -10.76
N LEU A 618 -1.58 -11.80 -10.55
CA LEU A 618 -0.67 -10.72 -10.86
C LEU A 618 0.55 -10.76 -9.93
N TYR A 619 0.35 -10.88 -8.62
CA TYR A 619 1.43 -10.91 -7.63
C TYR A 619 2.41 -12.05 -7.88
N ARG A 620 1.89 -13.27 -8.12
CA ARG A 620 2.73 -14.45 -8.37
C ARG A 620 3.53 -14.30 -9.65
N GLN A 621 2.93 -13.78 -10.71
CA GLN A 621 3.65 -13.56 -11.95
C GLN A 621 4.70 -12.45 -11.82
N GLN A 622 4.40 -11.37 -11.10
CA GLN A 622 5.39 -10.34 -10.77
C GLN A 622 6.58 -10.91 -9.99
N LEU A 623 6.30 -11.83 -9.07
CA LEU A 623 7.34 -12.51 -8.32
C LEU A 623 8.23 -13.37 -9.22
N VAL A 624 7.64 -14.14 -10.12
CA VAL A 624 8.35 -14.90 -11.17
C VAL A 624 9.24 -13.97 -12.01
N ASP A 625 8.70 -12.84 -12.45
CA ASP A 625 9.43 -11.86 -13.27
C ASP A 625 10.62 -11.23 -12.55
N ARG A 626 10.45 -10.90 -11.25
CA ARG A 626 11.48 -10.31 -10.39
C ARG A 626 12.58 -11.31 -10.03
N LEU A 627 12.20 -12.54 -9.67
CA LEU A 627 13.14 -13.59 -9.28
C LEU A 627 13.78 -14.29 -10.49
N ASN A 628 13.26 -14.08 -11.70
CA ASN A 628 13.68 -14.74 -12.94
C ASN A 628 13.60 -16.28 -12.85
N THR A 629 12.56 -16.80 -12.21
CA THR A 629 12.36 -18.23 -11.91
C THR A 629 11.41 -18.94 -12.84
#